data_AF-A0A933WHZ9-F1
#
_entry.id   AF-A0A933WHZ9-F1
#
_cell.length_a   1.000
_cell.length_b   1.000
_cell.length_c   1.000
_cell.angle_alpha   90.00
_cell.angle_beta   90.00
_cell.angle_gamma   90.00
#
_symmetry.space_group_name_H-M   'P 1'
#
loop_
_entity.id
_entity.type
_entity.pdbx_description
1 polymer ?
#
loop_
_entity_poly.entity_id
_entity_poly.type
_entity_poly.pdbx_seq_one_letter_code
_entity_poly.pdbx_strand_id
1 'polypeptide(L)'
;MSGSVLVVDDELVVIKSCERILNAEGYNVDSASGGAEALRKIEKTNYDLVLTDLKMPGMDGITLIKLIKRAKPAQGIVVITGYPTQETIKEALEMGIIDYVPKPFTPAVLTDVTHRAFQWIKGTVAGEKPKEEFPPAMIAELDRVLREYKNKPGNAIPALQRAQEIVGYLPPLIQKRIAKGLNISPAEIHSIVSFYSFFTMKPRGDHTVRVCLGTACYVKGIETIIAKLKDTLMIDVGGITADKKFSLETVRCLGACGLAPVMVIDHDTYGSLTQKKAVDALSNYASLQTAALSEEKEFADSKGD
;
A
#
# COMPACT_ATOMS: atom_id res chain seq x y z
N MET A 1 4.86 12.01 27.33
CA MET A 1 4.09 10.74 27.22
C MET A 1 5.12 9.62 27.24
N SER A 2 5.00 8.61 28.11
CA SER A 2 5.98 7.51 28.13
C SER A 2 5.65 6.47 27.06
N GLY A 3 6.56 6.23 26.14
CA GLY A 3 6.48 5.17 25.12
C GLY A 3 7.88 4.70 24.74
N SER A 4 8.02 3.43 24.39
CA SER A 4 9.31 2.81 24.05
C SER A 4 9.55 2.84 22.54
N VAL A 5 10.64 3.46 22.12
CA VAL A 5 10.97 3.67 20.71
C VAL A 5 12.32 3.04 20.38
N LEU A 6 12.39 2.26 19.31
CA LEU A 6 13.65 1.76 18.77
C LEU A 6 14.02 2.55 17.51
N VAL A 7 15.17 3.21 17.49
CA VAL A 7 15.72 3.89 16.31
C VAL A 7 16.76 3.01 15.64
N VAL A 8 16.64 2.79 14.34
CA VAL A 8 17.53 1.93 13.55
C VAL A 8 18.08 2.74 12.38
N ASP A 9 19.38 3.00 12.38
CA ASP A 9 20.05 3.78 11.34
C ASP A 9 21.54 3.43 11.35
N ASP A 10 22.18 3.27 10.19
CA ASP A 10 23.62 3.01 10.13
C ASP A 10 24.45 4.28 10.36
N GLU A 11 23.84 5.46 10.24
CA GLU A 11 24.46 6.74 10.52
C GLU A 11 24.32 7.12 12.01
N LEU A 12 25.43 7.03 12.77
CA LEU A 12 25.46 7.40 14.19
C LEU A 12 24.99 8.84 14.47
N VAL A 13 25.16 9.75 13.51
CA VAL A 13 24.70 11.14 13.62
C VAL A 13 23.17 11.21 13.65
N VAL A 14 22.51 10.38 12.86
CA VAL A 14 21.04 10.30 12.80
C VAL A 14 20.51 9.66 14.08
N ILE A 15 21.11 8.55 14.53
CA ILE A 15 20.77 7.92 15.82
C ILE A 15 20.79 8.95 16.94
N LYS A 16 21.93 9.64 17.14
CA LYS A 16 22.10 10.61 18.22
C LYS A 16 21.12 11.78 18.12
N SER A 17 20.79 12.18 16.89
CA SER A 17 19.80 13.23 16.65
C SER A 17 18.41 12.78 17.11
N CYS A 18 17.97 11.59 16.69
CA CYS A 18 16.69 11.01 17.10
C CYS A 18 16.63 10.79 18.62
N GLU A 19 17.67 10.20 19.22
CA GLU A 19 17.75 10.01 20.68
C GLU A 19 17.60 11.33 21.42
N ARG A 20 18.33 12.37 21.02
CA ARG A 20 18.24 13.68 21.69
C ARG A 20 16.87 14.30 21.58
N ILE A 21 16.25 14.25 20.39
CA ILE A 21 14.93 14.85 20.14
C ILE A 21 13.85 14.09 20.91
N LEU A 22 13.82 12.77 20.80
CA LEU A 22 12.75 11.94 21.36
C LEU A 22 12.87 11.78 22.88
N ASN A 23 14.08 11.71 23.45
CA ASN A 23 14.26 11.71 24.90
C ASN A 23 13.81 13.05 25.51
N ALA A 24 14.00 14.18 24.82
CA ALA A 24 13.52 15.48 25.29
C ALA A 24 11.99 15.56 25.36
N GLU A 25 11.29 14.81 24.52
CA GLU A 25 9.82 14.65 24.53
C GLU A 25 9.33 13.61 25.57
N GLY A 26 10.25 12.94 26.27
CA GLY A 26 9.96 11.97 27.32
C GLY A 26 9.69 10.54 26.84
N TYR A 27 10.10 10.19 25.62
CA TYR A 27 10.12 8.81 25.14
C TYR A 27 11.34 8.05 25.69
N ASN A 28 11.21 6.74 25.89
CA ASN A 28 12.33 5.88 26.19
C ASN A 28 12.92 5.34 24.87
N VAL A 29 14.10 5.82 24.49
CA VAL A 29 14.69 5.54 23.18
C VAL A 29 15.84 4.56 23.32
N ASP A 30 15.72 3.43 22.64
CA ASP A 30 16.84 2.54 22.32
C ASP A 30 17.26 2.75 20.86
N SER A 31 18.50 2.42 20.53
CA SER A 31 19.04 2.55 19.19
C SER A 31 19.70 1.26 18.69
N ALA A 32 19.79 1.06 17.38
CA ALA A 32 20.53 -0.02 16.74
C ALA A 32 21.21 0.50 15.47
N SER A 33 22.43 0.06 15.21
CA SER A 33 23.19 0.55 14.04
C SER A 33 22.92 -0.22 12.75
N GLY A 34 21.89 -1.08 12.74
CA GLY A 34 21.53 -1.91 11.58
C GLY A 34 20.46 -2.96 11.89
N GLY A 35 19.89 -3.55 10.84
CA GLY A 35 18.72 -4.43 10.96
C GLY A 35 18.94 -5.70 11.80
N ALA A 36 20.13 -6.30 11.76
CA ALA A 36 20.42 -7.51 12.54
C ALA A 36 20.44 -7.24 14.05
N GLU A 37 20.98 -6.08 14.48
CA GLU A 37 20.94 -5.67 15.88
C GLU A 37 19.51 -5.32 16.30
N ALA A 38 18.76 -4.62 15.43
CA ALA A 38 17.37 -4.26 15.67
C ALA A 38 16.49 -5.48 15.91
N LEU A 39 16.60 -6.53 15.09
CA LEU A 39 15.84 -7.78 15.28
C LEU A 39 16.13 -8.43 16.63
N ARG A 40 17.40 -8.54 17.02
CA ARG A 40 17.79 -9.09 18.33
C ARG A 40 17.20 -8.30 19.49
N LYS A 41 17.08 -6.97 19.35
CA LYS A 41 16.46 -6.12 20.37
C LYS A 41 14.94 -6.29 20.40
N ILE A 42 14.28 -6.35 19.25
CA ILE A 42 12.81 -6.55 19.15
C ILE A 42 12.37 -7.92 19.67
N GLU A 43 13.24 -8.94 19.56
CA GLU A 43 12.99 -10.26 20.14
C GLU A 43 13.06 -10.25 21.68
N LYS A 44 13.97 -9.47 22.26
CA LYS A 44 14.20 -9.41 23.71
C LYS A 44 13.32 -8.39 24.43
N THR A 45 13.00 -7.29 23.76
CA THR A 45 12.31 -6.13 24.30
C THR A 45 11.11 -5.79 23.44
N ASN A 46 9.99 -5.41 24.05
CA ASN A 46 8.85 -4.87 23.32
C ASN A 46 9.01 -3.36 23.17
N TYR A 47 8.95 -2.90 21.91
CA TYR A 47 8.90 -1.49 21.55
C TYR A 47 7.51 -1.17 21.04
N ASP A 48 7.01 0.02 21.34
CA ASP A 48 5.73 0.50 20.81
C ASP A 48 5.90 0.94 19.35
N LEU A 49 7.04 1.60 19.06
CA LEU A 49 7.35 2.17 17.76
C LEU A 49 8.79 1.84 17.35
N VAL A 50 8.98 1.46 16.08
CA VAL A 50 10.30 1.31 15.45
C VAL A 50 10.46 2.39 14.39
N LEU A 51 11.50 3.22 14.50
CA LEU A 51 11.94 4.17 13.49
C LEU A 51 13.12 3.57 12.75
N THR A 52 13.01 3.27 11.45
CA THR A 52 14.09 2.61 10.70
C THR A 52 14.45 3.34 9.41
N ASP A 53 15.75 3.47 9.13
CA ASP A 53 16.21 3.85 7.80
C ASP A 53 15.92 2.75 6.77
N LEU A 54 15.73 3.11 5.49
CA LEU A 54 15.53 2.13 4.40
C LEU A 54 16.85 1.60 3.83
N LYS A 55 17.90 2.42 3.80
CA LYS A 55 19.18 2.13 3.16
C LYS A 55 20.25 1.93 4.23
N MET A 56 20.31 0.71 4.74
CA MET A 56 21.37 0.27 5.65
C MET A 56 22.23 -0.83 5.00
N PRO A 57 23.54 -0.88 5.26
CA PRO A 57 24.40 -1.95 4.80
C PRO A 57 24.05 -3.30 5.46
N GLY A 58 24.17 -4.39 4.69
CA GLY A 58 23.88 -5.74 5.14
C GLY A 58 22.39 -6.10 5.04
N MET A 59 21.59 -5.68 6.03
CA MET A 59 20.14 -5.86 6.01
C MET A 59 19.47 -4.51 5.80
N ASP A 60 18.80 -4.36 4.66
CA ASP A 60 18.06 -3.14 4.34
C ASP A 60 16.81 -2.97 5.22
N GLY A 61 16.29 -1.74 5.28
CA GLY A 61 15.12 -1.44 6.09
C GLY A 61 13.87 -2.17 5.61
N ILE A 62 13.77 -2.46 4.30
CA ILE A 62 12.64 -3.20 3.72
C ILE A 62 12.61 -4.64 4.26
N THR A 63 13.73 -5.34 4.23
CA THR A 63 13.85 -6.70 4.78
C THR A 63 13.56 -6.70 6.27
N LEU A 64 14.07 -5.72 7.01
CA LEU A 64 13.78 -5.55 8.44
C LEU A 64 12.27 -5.41 8.68
N ILE A 65 11.57 -4.54 7.95
CA ILE A 65 10.13 -4.32 8.06
C ILE A 65 9.36 -5.63 7.81
N LYS A 66 9.69 -6.34 6.72
CA LYS A 66 9.05 -7.63 6.36
C LYS A 66 9.20 -8.65 7.49
N LEU A 67 10.39 -8.77 8.06
CA LEU A 67 10.67 -9.70 9.16
C LEU A 67 9.93 -9.32 10.45
N ILE A 68 9.94 -8.04 10.81
CA ILE A 68 9.22 -7.53 11.99
C ILE A 68 7.72 -7.77 11.83
N LYS A 69 7.12 -7.41 10.69
CA LYS A 69 5.68 -7.58 10.45
C LYS A 69 5.26 -9.04 10.42
N ARG A 70 6.11 -9.94 9.93
CA ARG A 70 5.84 -11.39 9.99
C ARG A 70 5.83 -11.92 11.42
N ALA A 71 6.71 -11.43 12.29
CA ALA A 71 6.77 -11.85 13.69
C ALA A 71 5.74 -11.15 14.58
N LYS A 72 5.52 -9.84 14.38
CA LYS A 72 4.62 -8.97 15.14
C LYS A 72 3.82 -8.07 14.18
N PRO A 73 2.69 -8.56 13.62
CA PRO A 73 1.90 -7.81 12.63
C PRO A 73 1.44 -6.42 13.10
N ALA A 74 1.16 -6.29 14.40
CA ALA A 74 0.71 -5.06 15.05
C ALA A 74 1.84 -4.08 15.41
N GLN A 75 3.12 -4.43 15.17
CA GLN A 75 4.24 -3.54 15.49
C GLN A 75 4.11 -2.23 14.72
N GLY A 76 4.14 -1.11 15.45
CA GLY A 76 4.20 0.22 14.86
C GLY A 76 5.57 0.47 14.26
N ILE A 77 5.60 0.87 12.98
CA ILE A 77 6.84 1.14 12.25
C ILE A 77 6.70 2.49 11.54
N VAL A 78 7.71 3.34 11.68
CA VAL A 78 7.89 4.57 10.91
C VAL A 78 9.21 4.48 10.18
N VAL A 79 9.22 4.88 8.92
CA VAL A 79 10.41 4.82 8.08
C VAL A 79 11.14 6.15 8.08
N ILE A 80 12.46 6.17 8.13
CA ILE A 80 13.29 7.34 7.88
C ILE A 80 13.93 7.16 6.49
N THR A 81 13.89 8.16 5.61
CA THR A 81 14.45 8.00 4.24
C THR A 81 14.97 9.30 3.64
N GLY A 82 16.15 9.26 3.01
CA GLY A 82 16.78 10.43 2.37
C GLY A 82 16.38 10.73 0.93
N TYR A 83 15.65 9.83 0.26
CA TYR A 83 15.10 10.07 -1.08
C TYR A 83 13.75 9.37 -1.20
N PRO A 84 12.64 10.04 -0.86
CA PRO A 84 11.32 9.51 -1.12
C PRO A 84 11.07 9.54 -2.63
N THR A 85 11.35 8.44 -3.34
CA THR A 85 10.77 8.21 -4.66
C THR A 85 9.35 7.67 -4.47
N GLN A 86 8.49 7.90 -5.47
CA GLN A 86 7.10 7.43 -5.41
C GLN A 86 7.02 5.91 -5.28
N GLU A 87 7.94 5.17 -5.88
CA GLU A 87 8.04 3.71 -5.80
C GLU A 87 8.41 3.26 -4.38
N THR A 88 9.45 3.86 -3.78
CA THR A 88 9.89 3.50 -2.43
C THR A 88 8.86 3.87 -1.36
N ILE A 89 8.13 4.97 -1.52
CA ILE A 89 7.01 5.33 -0.62
C ILE A 89 5.88 4.30 -0.75
N LYS A 90 5.50 3.96 -1.98
CA LYS A 90 4.41 3.01 -2.24
C LYS A 90 4.72 1.65 -1.62
N GLU A 91 5.92 1.12 -1.84
CA GLU A 91 6.34 -0.16 -1.27
C GLU A 91 6.32 -0.12 0.27
N ALA A 92 6.81 0.98 0.87
CA ALA A 92 6.82 1.13 2.32
C ALA A 92 5.39 1.16 2.91
N LEU A 93 4.45 1.82 2.23
CA LEU A 93 3.03 1.87 2.61
C LEU A 93 2.33 0.51 2.48
N GLU A 94 2.61 -0.24 1.41
CA GLU A 94 2.06 -1.59 1.19
C GLU A 94 2.49 -2.57 2.29
N MET A 95 3.67 -2.37 2.87
CA MET A 95 4.16 -3.16 4.01
C MET A 95 3.50 -2.82 5.36
N GLY A 96 2.55 -1.87 5.39
CA GLY A 96 1.77 -1.54 6.57
C GLY A 96 2.55 -0.76 7.64
N ILE A 97 3.49 0.09 7.21
CA ILE A 97 4.08 1.11 8.09
C ILE A 97 3.03 2.16 8.46
N ILE A 98 3.28 2.88 9.55
CA ILE A 98 2.40 3.95 10.03
C ILE A 98 2.66 5.25 9.27
N ASP A 99 3.93 5.63 9.10
CA ASP A 99 4.33 6.91 8.51
C ASP A 99 5.80 6.87 8.05
N TYR A 100 6.30 7.95 7.44
CA TYR A 100 7.74 8.14 7.21
C TYR A 100 8.22 9.55 7.57
N VAL A 101 9.54 9.69 7.74
CA VAL A 101 10.26 10.93 8.04
C VAL A 101 11.33 11.14 6.94
N PRO A 102 11.27 12.24 6.17
CA PRO A 102 12.29 12.52 5.17
C PRO A 102 13.59 13.00 5.81
N LYS A 103 14.76 12.49 5.39
CA LYS A 103 16.07 13.07 5.70
C LYS A 103 16.41 14.15 4.65
N PRO A 104 16.99 15.29 5.05
CA PRO A 104 17.18 15.74 6.43
C PRO A 104 15.86 16.19 7.08
N PHE A 105 15.66 15.86 8.35
CA PHE A 105 14.47 16.26 9.12
C PHE A 105 14.79 17.32 10.18
N THR A 106 13.77 18.08 10.56
CA THR A 106 13.84 18.97 11.73
C THR A 106 13.28 18.26 12.96
N PRO A 107 13.65 18.69 14.19
CA PRO A 107 13.07 18.15 15.42
C PRO A 107 11.54 18.17 15.43
N ALA A 108 10.94 19.25 14.93
CA ALA A 108 9.49 19.39 14.85
C ALA A 108 8.84 18.29 14.00
N VAL A 109 9.43 17.96 12.84
CA VAL A 109 8.90 16.91 11.96
C VAL A 109 8.98 15.54 12.62
N LEU A 110 10.12 15.20 13.23
CA LEU A 110 10.30 13.91 13.90
C LEU A 110 9.34 13.74 15.08
N THR A 111 9.19 14.78 15.91
CA THR A 111 8.27 14.76 17.06
C THR A 111 6.82 14.62 16.61
N ASP A 112 6.40 15.38 15.60
CA ASP A 112 5.04 15.36 15.09
C ASP A 112 4.67 14.00 14.49
N VAL A 113 5.53 13.41 13.64
CA VAL A 113 5.34 12.07 13.09
C VAL A 113 5.27 11.02 14.22
N THR A 114 6.18 11.11 15.19
CA THR A 114 6.23 10.16 16.32
C THR A 114 4.96 10.24 17.16
N HIS A 115 4.51 11.45 17.51
CA HIS A 115 3.30 11.65 18.31
C HIS A 115 2.07 11.09 17.59
N ARG A 116 1.93 11.34 16.28
CA ARG A 116 0.86 10.74 15.48
C ARG A 116 0.92 9.22 15.46
N ALA A 117 2.11 8.65 15.33
CA ALA A 117 2.27 7.20 15.31
C ALA A 117 1.83 6.57 16.64
N PHE A 118 2.16 7.19 17.77
CA PHE A 118 1.67 6.75 19.08
C PHE A 118 0.15 6.90 19.24
N GLN A 119 -0.46 7.95 18.69
CA GLN A 119 -1.91 8.09 18.68
C GLN A 119 -2.58 6.99 17.85
N TRP A 120 -2.02 6.65 16.69
CA TRP A 120 -2.50 5.56 15.85
C TRP A 120 -2.47 4.20 16.58
N ILE A 121 -1.34 3.90 17.23
CA ILE A 121 -1.17 2.67 18.01
C ILE A 121 -2.21 2.62 19.14
N LYS A 122 -2.42 3.71 19.87
CA LYS A 122 -3.42 3.79 20.95
C LYS A 122 -4.86 3.72 20.46
N GLY A 123 -5.19 4.37 19.34
CA GLY A 123 -6.52 4.34 18.73
C GLY A 123 -6.92 2.94 18.27
N THR A 124 -5.94 2.16 17.78
CA THR A 124 -6.15 0.75 17.42
C THR A 124 -6.47 -0.13 18.64
N VAL A 125 -5.93 0.20 19.82
CA VAL A 125 -6.15 -0.53 21.08
C VAL A 125 -7.47 -0.13 21.77
N ALA A 126 -7.98 1.08 21.52
CA ALA A 126 -9.17 1.64 22.19
C ALA A 126 -10.52 1.27 21.56
N GLY A 127 -10.55 0.49 20.46
CA GLY A 127 -11.80 -0.02 19.87
C GLY A 127 -12.70 1.03 19.20
N GLU A 128 -12.25 2.29 19.10
CA GLU A 128 -12.89 3.26 18.22
C GLU A 128 -12.52 2.91 16.78
N LYS A 129 -13.53 2.51 15.97
CA LYS A 129 -13.35 2.27 14.53
C LYS A 129 -12.60 3.47 13.93
N PRO A 130 -11.46 3.27 13.25
CA PRO A 130 -10.77 4.39 12.63
C PRO A 130 -11.75 5.05 11.67
N LYS A 131 -11.93 6.38 11.80
CA LYS A 131 -12.20 7.17 10.59
C LYS A 131 -11.21 6.70 9.55
N GLU A 132 -11.60 6.51 8.29
CA GLU A 132 -10.69 6.10 7.21
C GLU A 132 -9.49 7.07 7.16
N GLU A 133 -8.45 6.77 7.93
CA GLU A 133 -7.31 7.62 8.19
C GLU A 133 -6.15 7.02 7.42
N PHE A 134 -5.79 7.69 6.34
CA PHE A 134 -4.65 7.33 5.52
C PHE A 134 -3.36 7.70 6.26
N PRO A 135 -2.28 6.92 6.10
CA PRO A 135 -0.97 7.26 6.62
C PRO A 135 -0.62 8.74 6.33
N PRO A 136 -0.18 9.53 7.33
CA PRO A 136 0.04 10.98 7.14
C PRO A 136 1.06 11.29 6.04
N ALA A 137 2.05 10.43 5.84
CA ALA A 137 2.96 10.36 4.71
C ALA A 137 2.27 10.39 3.34
N MET A 138 1.28 9.51 3.15
CA MET A 138 0.51 9.39 1.92
C MET A 138 -0.28 10.68 1.66
N ILE A 139 -0.82 11.25 2.72
CA ILE A 139 -1.56 12.51 2.76
C ILE A 139 -0.66 13.71 2.42
N ALA A 140 0.57 13.74 2.93
CA ALA A 140 1.56 14.77 2.62
C ALA A 140 2.04 14.71 1.18
N GLU A 141 2.25 13.49 0.64
CA GLU A 141 2.62 13.29 -0.76
C GLU A 141 1.47 13.67 -1.70
N LEU A 142 0.24 13.31 -1.36
CA LEU A 142 -0.95 13.77 -2.06
C LEU A 142 -1.01 15.32 -2.09
N ASP A 143 -0.77 15.99 -0.96
CA ASP A 143 -0.75 17.46 -0.92
C ASP A 143 0.39 18.07 -1.74
N ARG A 144 1.55 17.39 -1.84
CA ARG A 144 2.65 17.79 -2.71
C ARG A 144 2.21 17.76 -4.18
N VAL A 145 1.64 16.64 -4.62
CA VAL A 145 1.12 16.48 -5.99
C VAL A 145 0.03 17.51 -6.29
N LEU A 146 -0.94 17.70 -5.41
CA LEU A 146 -2.03 18.65 -5.63
C LEU A 146 -1.53 20.10 -5.83
N ARG A 147 -0.43 20.49 -5.16
CA ARG A 147 0.21 21.80 -5.36
C ARG A 147 0.79 21.96 -6.76
N GLU A 148 1.36 20.91 -7.37
CA GLU A 148 1.92 20.95 -8.72
C GLU A 148 0.84 21.20 -9.79
N TYR A 149 -0.37 20.70 -9.53
CA TYR A 149 -1.48 20.76 -10.47
C TYR A 149 -2.37 22.00 -10.30
N LYS A 150 -2.38 22.64 -9.13
CA LYS A 150 -3.31 23.72 -8.74
C LYS A 150 -3.53 24.85 -9.77
N ASN A 151 -2.52 25.22 -10.55
CA ASN A 151 -2.57 26.37 -11.47
C ASN A 151 -2.65 26.00 -12.96
N LYS A 152 -2.96 24.74 -13.31
CA LYS A 152 -3.07 24.29 -14.71
C LYS A 152 -4.53 24.12 -15.13
N PRO A 153 -4.96 24.64 -16.30
CA PRO A 153 -6.30 24.35 -16.82
C PRO A 153 -6.44 22.86 -17.15
N GLY A 154 -7.58 22.24 -16.79
CA GLY A 154 -7.83 20.81 -17.04
C GLY A 154 -7.09 19.83 -16.11
N ASN A 155 -6.61 20.31 -14.97
CA ASN A 155 -5.79 19.57 -14.01
C ASN A 155 -6.50 18.48 -13.18
N ALA A 156 -7.84 18.47 -13.13
CA ALA A 156 -8.60 17.60 -12.23
C ALA A 156 -8.38 16.11 -12.53
N ILE A 157 -8.45 15.71 -13.80
CA ILE A 157 -8.29 14.30 -14.21
C ILE A 157 -6.85 13.81 -13.94
N PRO A 158 -5.78 14.48 -14.39
CA PRO A 158 -4.41 14.06 -14.08
C PRO A 158 -4.11 14.03 -12.58
N ALA A 159 -4.64 14.99 -11.81
CA ALA A 159 -4.47 15.02 -10.37
C ALA A 159 -5.19 13.85 -9.68
N LEU A 160 -6.41 13.51 -10.12
CA LEU A 160 -7.15 12.35 -9.62
C LEU A 160 -6.47 11.02 -9.99
N GLN A 161 -5.89 10.93 -11.20
CA GLN A 161 -5.10 9.76 -11.62
C GLN A 161 -3.90 9.58 -10.70
N ARG A 162 -3.11 10.63 -10.50
CA ARG A 162 -1.93 10.57 -9.63
C ARG A 162 -2.29 10.32 -8.17
N ALA A 163 -3.39 10.89 -7.69
CA ALA A 163 -3.92 10.61 -6.36
C ALA A 163 -4.33 9.14 -6.19
N GLN A 164 -4.97 8.55 -7.21
CA GLN A 164 -5.33 7.14 -7.19
C GLN A 164 -4.10 6.23 -7.28
N GLU A 165 -3.04 6.61 -7.98
CA GLU A 165 -1.77 5.84 -7.99
C GLU A 165 -1.10 5.79 -6.61
N ILE A 166 -1.20 6.88 -5.84
CA ILE A 166 -0.64 6.98 -4.49
C ILE A 166 -1.51 6.24 -3.47
N VAL A 167 -2.82 6.44 -3.52
CA VAL A 167 -3.77 5.95 -2.51
C VAL A 167 -4.37 4.58 -2.87
N GLY A 168 -4.32 4.19 -4.14
CA GLY A 168 -4.96 3.00 -4.71
C GLY A 168 -6.44 3.19 -5.06
N TYR A 169 -7.15 4.03 -4.32
CA TYR A 169 -8.57 4.35 -4.53
C TYR A 169 -8.90 5.76 -4.01
N LEU A 170 -10.08 6.27 -4.36
CA LEU A 170 -10.52 7.64 -4.11
C LEU A 170 -11.80 7.66 -3.26
N PRO A 171 -11.70 7.44 -1.94
CA PRO A 171 -12.85 7.53 -1.05
C PRO A 171 -13.28 8.99 -0.81
N PRO A 172 -14.47 9.22 -0.21
CA PRO A 172 -15.01 10.56 -0.01
C PRO A 172 -14.08 11.53 0.74
N LEU A 173 -13.26 11.01 1.68
CA LEU A 173 -12.29 11.81 2.42
C LEU A 173 -11.19 12.38 1.52
N ILE A 174 -10.65 11.54 0.63
CA ILE A 174 -9.61 11.92 -0.33
C ILE A 174 -10.19 12.84 -1.40
N GLN A 175 -11.39 12.55 -1.91
CA GLN A 175 -12.09 13.42 -2.86
C GLN A 175 -12.27 14.85 -2.30
N LYS A 176 -12.69 14.98 -1.04
CA LYS A 176 -12.81 16.29 -0.36
C LYS A 176 -11.46 17.01 -0.24
N ARG A 177 -10.37 16.26 -0.05
CA ARG A 177 -9.02 16.83 0.09
C ARG A 177 -8.48 17.33 -1.25
N ILE A 178 -8.67 16.53 -2.31
CA ILE A 178 -8.35 16.90 -3.69
C ILE A 178 -9.13 18.15 -4.11
N ALA A 179 -10.44 18.20 -3.81
CA ALA A 179 -11.29 19.35 -4.07
C ALA A 179 -10.72 20.64 -3.44
N LYS A 180 -10.31 20.58 -2.16
CA LYS A 180 -9.65 21.71 -1.49
C LYS A 180 -8.31 22.08 -2.14
N GLY A 181 -7.50 21.09 -2.50
CA GLY A 181 -6.17 21.32 -3.09
C GLY A 181 -6.22 21.99 -4.47
N LEU A 182 -7.18 21.60 -5.30
CA LEU A 182 -7.36 22.11 -6.66
C LEU A 182 -8.30 23.31 -6.75
N ASN A 183 -8.91 23.72 -5.64
CA ASN A 183 -9.94 24.78 -5.59
C ASN A 183 -11.16 24.47 -6.49
N ILE A 184 -11.61 23.22 -6.48
CA ILE A 184 -12.76 22.71 -7.21
C ILE A 184 -13.82 22.27 -6.20
N SER A 185 -15.11 22.31 -6.55
CA SER A 185 -16.16 21.85 -5.65
C SER A 185 -16.06 20.32 -5.40
N PRO A 186 -16.33 19.83 -4.17
CA PRO A 186 -16.35 18.38 -3.91
C PRO A 186 -17.36 17.62 -4.78
N ALA A 187 -18.46 18.26 -5.15
CA ALA A 187 -19.50 17.68 -6.02
C ALA A 187 -18.98 17.44 -7.45
N GLU A 188 -18.16 18.35 -7.97
CA GLU A 188 -17.57 18.22 -9.30
C GLU A 188 -16.51 17.11 -9.34
N ILE A 189 -15.65 17.02 -8.31
CA ILE A 189 -14.73 15.88 -8.16
C ILE A 189 -15.50 14.56 -8.06
N HIS A 190 -16.57 14.52 -7.27
CA HIS A 190 -17.39 13.32 -7.14
C HIS A 190 -18.04 12.92 -8.47
N SER A 191 -18.55 13.90 -9.23
CA SER A 191 -19.11 13.68 -10.56
C SER A 191 -18.08 13.04 -11.49
N ILE A 192 -16.86 13.58 -11.55
CA ILE A 192 -15.75 13.02 -12.33
C ILE A 192 -15.44 11.58 -11.93
N VAL A 193 -15.24 11.34 -10.63
CA VAL A 193 -14.87 10.02 -10.10
C VAL A 193 -15.98 8.98 -10.35
N SER A 194 -17.24 9.39 -10.29
CA SER A 194 -18.39 8.52 -10.56
C SER A 194 -18.63 8.26 -12.06
N PHE A 195 -18.21 9.18 -12.92
CA PHE A 195 -18.46 9.11 -14.36
C PHE A 195 -17.42 8.26 -15.09
N TYR A 196 -16.14 8.38 -14.74
CA TYR A 196 -15.06 7.63 -15.38
C TYR A 196 -14.82 6.30 -14.68
N SER A 197 -15.00 5.18 -15.40
CA SER A 197 -14.76 3.82 -14.91
C SER A 197 -13.32 3.52 -14.49
N PHE A 198 -12.37 4.38 -14.87
CA PHE A 198 -10.98 4.31 -14.44
C PHE A 198 -10.80 4.61 -12.94
N PHE A 199 -11.64 5.48 -12.37
CA PHE A 199 -11.56 5.83 -10.97
C PHE A 199 -12.35 4.87 -10.10
N THR A 200 -11.82 4.59 -8.91
CA THR A 200 -12.39 3.61 -7.98
C THR A 200 -12.59 4.26 -6.64
N MET A 201 -13.78 4.18 -6.08
CA MET A 201 -14.07 4.74 -4.75
C MET A 201 -13.84 3.74 -3.61
N LYS A 202 -13.62 2.47 -3.96
CA LYS A 202 -13.39 1.37 -3.04
C LYS A 202 -11.97 0.81 -3.27
N PRO A 203 -11.33 0.25 -2.25
CA PRO A 203 -10.04 -0.41 -2.41
C PRO A 203 -10.15 -1.53 -3.44
N ARG A 204 -9.20 -1.56 -4.38
CA ARG A 204 -8.95 -2.67 -5.31
C ARG A 204 -7.75 -3.45 -4.81
N GLY A 205 -7.79 -4.75 -5.06
CA GLY A 205 -6.65 -5.62 -4.83
C GLY A 205 -5.65 -5.49 -5.97
N ASP A 206 -4.44 -5.98 -5.74
CA ASP A 206 -3.31 -5.89 -6.66
C ASP A 206 -3.65 -6.39 -8.07
N HIS A 207 -4.51 -7.40 -8.16
CA HIS A 207 -5.02 -8.00 -9.38
C HIS A 207 -6.55 -7.89 -9.48
N THR A 208 -7.04 -7.29 -10.56
CA THR A 208 -8.48 -7.17 -10.82
C THR A 208 -8.95 -8.28 -11.75
N VAL A 209 -9.77 -9.18 -11.21
CA VAL A 209 -10.39 -10.28 -11.93
C VAL A 209 -11.75 -9.83 -12.46
N ARG A 210 -11.86 -9.66 -13.78
CA ARG A 210 -13.09 -9.24 -14.46
C ARG A 210 -13.73 -10.43 -15.18
N VAL A 211 -14.95 -10.78 -14.79
CA VAL A 211 -15.70 -11.89 -15.41
C VAL A 211 -16.81 -11.37 -16.31
N CYS A 212 -16.91 -11.88 -17.53
CA CYS A 212 -17.93 -11.49 -18.50
C CYS A 212 -19.30 -12.13 -18.18
N LEU A 213 -20.32 -11.29 -17.99
CA LEU A 213 -21.73 -11.68 -17.85
C LEU A 213 -22.53 -11.48 -19.15
N GLY A 214 -21.85 -11.39 -20.30
CA GLY A 214 -22.51 -11.26 -21.60
C GLY A 214 -23.26 -12.53 -21.97
N THR A 215 -24.25 -12.43 -22.87
CA THR A 215 -25.16 -13.53 -23.25
C THR A 215 -24.43 -14.81 -23.64
N ALA A 216 -23.34 -14.70 -24.41
CA ALA A 216 -22.55 -15.87 -24.83
C ALA A 216 -21.86 -16.58 -23.65
N CYS A 217 -21.41 -15.84 -22.64
CA CYS A 217 -20.81 -16.41 -21.43
C CYS A 217 -21.89 -16.97 -20.49
N TYR A 218 -23.03 -16.29 -20.41
CA TYR A 218 -24.19 -16.72 -19.62
C TYR A 218 -24.71 -18.09 -20.04
N VAL A 219 -24.99 -18.26 -21.35
CA VAL A 219 -25.49 -19.53 -21.91
C VAL A 219 -24.50 -20.68 -21.72
N LYS A 220 -23.19 -20.38 -21.66
CA LYS A 220 -22.14 -21.38 -21.39
C LYS A 220 -21.90 -21.65 -19.89
N GLY A 221 -22.75 -21.13 -19.00
CA GLY A 221 -22.73 -21.47 -17.58
C GLY A 221 -21.68 -20.74 -16.74
N ILE A 222 -21.35 -19.49 -17.09
CA ILE A 222 -20.37 -18.67 -16.34
C ILE A 222 -20.70 -18.51 -14.85
N GLU A 223 -21.98 -18.60 -14.46
CA GLU A 223 -22.40 -18.54 -13.06
C GLU A 223 -21.71 -19.60 -12.19
N THR A 224 -21.48 -20.80 -12.71
CA THR A 224 -20.77 -21.87 -12.00
C THR A 224 -19.30 -21.53 -11.75
N ILE A 225 -18.68 -20.79 -12.68
CA ILE A 225 -17.30 -20.31 -12.56
C ILE A 225 -17.22 -19.17 -11.54
N ILE A 226 -18.18 -18.24 -11.58
CA ILE A 226 -18.26 -17.15 -10.58
C ILE A 226 -18.46 -17.73 -9.18
N ALA A 227 -19.35 -18.69 -9.00
CA ALA A 227 -19.55 -19.35 -7.70
C ALA A 227 -18.24 -19.99 -7.20
N LYS A 228 -17.52 -20.71 -8.07
CA LYS A 228 -16.24 -21.30 -7.72
C LYS A 228 -15.18 -20.25 -7.35
N LEU A 229 -15.14 -19.13 -8.07
CA LEU A 229 -14.22 -18.02 -7.78
C LEU A 229 -14.56 -17.36 -6.44
N LYS A 230 -15.84 -17.15 -6.13
CA LYS A 230 -16.28 -16.65 -4.82
C LYS A 230 -15.84 -17.56 -3.68
N ASP A 231 -16.05 -18.87 -3.82
CA ASP A 231 -15.66 -19.85 -2.80
C ASP A 231 -14.14 -19.92 -2.61
N THR A 232 -13.39 -19.85 -3.70
CA THR A 232 -11.92 -19.95 -3.68
C THR A 232 -11.28 -18.70 -3.08
N LEU A 233 -11.79 -17.52 -3.45
CA LEU A 233 -11.27 -16.24 -2.98
C LEU A 233 -11.93 -15.79 -1.65
N MET A 234 -12.97 -16.50 -1.19
CA MET A 234 -13.79 -16.15 -0.02
C MET A 234 -14.35 -14.72 -0.07
N ILE A 235 -14.74 -14.23 -1.25
CA ILE A 235 -15.27 -12.88 -1.46
C ILE A 235 -16.50 -12.89 -2.36
N ASP A 236 -17.34 -11.87 -2.21
CA ASP A 236 -18.45 -11.60 -3.13
C ASP A 236 -18.03 -10.72 -4.31
N VAL A 237 -18.88 -10.65 -5.34
CA VAL A 237 -18.67 -9.75 -6.50
C VAL A 237 -18.65 -8.30 -6.02
N GLY A 238 -17.60 -7.57 -6.41
CA GLY A 238 -17.29 -6.22 -5.95
C GLY A 238 -16.53 -6.17 -4.63
N GLY A 239 -16.15 -7.34 -4.08
CA GLY A 239 -15.31 -7.48 -2.90
C GLY A 239 -13.83 -7.59 -3.23
N ILE A 240 -13.01 -7.45 -2.19
CA ILE A 240 -11.56 -7.60 -2.19
C ILE A 240 -11.17 -8.70 -1.21
N THR A 241 -10.19 -9.52 -1.57
CA THR A 241 -9.68 -10.58 -0.68
C THR A 241 -9.01 -10.00 0.56
N ALA A 242 -9.00 -10.76 1.66
CA ALA A 242 -8.44 -10.32 2.95
C ALA A 242 -6.94 -9.99 2.86
N ASP A 243 -6.22 -10.65 1.95
CA ASP A 243 -4.82 -10.40 1.63
C ASP A 243 -4.59 -9.21 0.66
N LYS A 244 -5.68 -8.54 0.25
CA LYS A 244 -5.69 -7.44 -0.73
C LYS A 244 -5.09 -7.80 -2.10
N LYS A 245 -4.92 -9.08 -2.43
CA LYS A 245 -4.33 -9.50 -3.71
C LYS A 245 -5.31 -9.49 -4.87
N PHE A 246 -6.56 -9.88 -4.66
CA PHE A 246 -7.53 -10.03 -5.73
C PHE A 246 -8.79 -9.21 -5.48
N SER A 247 -9.30 -8.60 -6.54
CA SER A 247 -10.65 -8.03 -6.58
C SER A 247 -11.49 -8.72 -7.64
N LEU A 248 -12.70 -9.12 -7.28
CA LEU A 248 -13.60 -9.80 -8.19
C LEU A 248 -14.64 -8.81 -8.72
N GLU A 249 -14.58 -8.47 -9.99
CA GLU A 249 -15.54 -7.61 -10.68
C GLU A 249 -16.27 -8.40 -11.78
N THR A 250 -17.54 -8.04 -12.03
CA THR A 250 -18.27 -8.55 -13.19
C THR A 250 -18.54 -7.42 -14.17
N VAL A 251 -18.38 -7.73 -15.46
CA VAL A 251 -18.55 -6.77 -16.55
C VAL A 251 -19.57 -7.31 -17.55
N ARG A 252 -20.25 -6.41 -18.25
CA ARG A 252 -21.31 -6.78 -19.21
C ARG A 252 -20.78 -7.49 -20.44
N CYS A 253 -19.69 -7.00 -21.02
CA CYS A 253 -19.09 -7.61 -22.21
C CYS A 253 -17.59 -7.32 -22.23
N LEU A 254 -16.80 -8.33 -22.59
CA LEU A 254 -15.36 -8.24 -22.83
C LEU A 254 -15.00 -8.29 -24.33
N GLY A 255 -15.99 -8.30 -25.22
CA GLY A 255 -15.79 -8.31 -26.68
C GLY A 255 -15.26 -9.63 -27.28
N ALA A 256 -14.89 -10.60 -26.44
CA ALA A 256 -14.29 -11.87 -26.88
C ALA A 256 -15.29 -13.04 -26.92
N CYS A 257 -16.47 -12.84 -27.53
CA CYS A 257 -17.54 -13.85 -27.54
C CYS A 257 -17.11 -15.21 -28.15
N GLY A 258 -16.17 -15.21 -29.10
CA GLY A 258 -15.61 -16.44 -29.70
C GLY A 258 -14.84 -17.32 -28.72
N LEU A 259 -14.37 -16.73 -27.62
CA LEU A 259 -13.64 -17.41 -26.54
C LEU A 259 -14.52 -17.66 -25.31
N ALA A 260 -15.83 -17.47 -25.39
CA ALA A 260 -16.73 -17.65 -24.26
C ALA A 260 -16.64 -19.08 -23.67
N PRO A 261 -16.63 -19.24 -22.33
CA PRO A 261 -16.68 -18.20 -21.29
C PRO A 261 -15.32 -17.48 -21.11
N VAL A 262 -15.37 -16.16 -20.89
CA VAL A 262 -14.16 -15.29 -20.81
C VAL A 262 -14.06 -14.59 -19.45
N MET A 263 -12.83 -14.50 -18.96
CA MET A 263 -12.39 -13.74 -17.79
C MET A 263 -11.11 -13.00 -18.17
N VAL A 264 -10.91 -11.81 -17.64
CA VAL A 264 -9.67 -11.05 -17.78
C VAL A 264 -9.11 -10.82 -16.38
N ILE A 265 -7.83 -11.11 -16.18
CA ILE A 265 -7.11 -10.73 -14.97
C ILE A 265 -6.15 -9.62 -15.40
N ASP A 266 -6.38 -8.41 -14.88
CA ASP A 266 -5.68 -7.19 -15.29
C ASP A 266 -5.72 -6.94 -16.80
N HIS A 267 -4.69 -7.38 -17.53
CA HIS A 267 -4.55 -7.25 -18.97
C HIS A 267 -4.63 -8.59 -19.73
N ASP A 268 -4.54 -9.71 -19.04
CA ASP A 268 -4.48 -11.03 -19.64
C ASP A 268 -5.87 -11.64 -19.80
N THR A 269 -6.17 -12.07 -21.02
CA THR A 269 -7.48 -12.61 -21.39
C THR A 269 -7.47 -14.13 -21.35
N TYR A 270 -8.35 -14.69 -20.52
CA TYR A 270 -8.54 -16.13 -20.38
C TYR A 270 -9.85 -16.55 -21.06
N GLY A 271 -9.72 -17.34 -22.11
CA GLY A 271 -10.84 -17.89 -22.89
C GLY A 271 -11.10 -19.38 -22.63
N SER A 272 -12.26 -19.86 -23.07
CA SER A 272 -12.71 -21.25 -22.96
C SER A 272 -12.55 -21.77 -21.52
N LEU A 273 -13.01 -20.94 -20.58
CA LEU A 273 -12.82 -21.18 -19.16
C LEU A 273 -13.63 -22.37 -18.68
N THR A 274 -12.97 -23.13 -17.81
CA THR A 274 -13.59 -24.13 -16.95
C THR A 274 -13.29 -23.75 -15.50
N GLN A 275 -14.02 -24.32 -14.54
CA GLN A 275 -13.78 -24.07 -13.12
C GLN A 275 -12.31 -24.30 -12.72
N LYS A 276 -11.70 -25.36 -13.26
CA LYS A 276 -10.28 -25.67 -13.01
C LYS A 276 -9.35 -24.60 -13.60
N LYS A 277 -9.54 -24.26 -14.88
CA LYS A 277 -8.73 -23.22 -15.55
C LYS A 277 -8.83 -21.85 -14.89
N ALA A 278 -9.99 -21.52 -14.32
CA ALA A 278 -10.19 -20.26 -13.61
C ALA A 278 -9.35 -20.21 -12.31
N VAL A 279 -9.28 -21.31 -11.56
CA VAL A 279 -8.43 -21.43 -10.36
C VAL A 279 -6.95 -21.51 -10.71
N ASP A 280 -6.60 -22.23 -11.77
CA ASP A 280 -5.22 -22.30 -12.27
C ASP A 280 -4.73 -20.90 -12.71
N ALA A 281 -5.58 -20.12 -13.38
CA ALA A 281 -5.27 -18.75 -13.77
C ALA A 281 -4.94 -17.86 -12.56
N LEU A 282 -5.74 -17.94 -11.48
CA LEU A 282 -5.44 -17.23 -10.24
C LEU A 282 -4.12 -17.68 -9.60
N SER A 283 -3.83 -18.97 -9.66
CA SER A 283 -2.61 -19.55 -9.09
C SER A 283 -1.35 -19.08 -9.81
N ASN A 284 -1.43 -18.81 -11.12
CA ASN A 284 -0.32 -18.24 -11.88
C ASN A 284 0.05 -16.85 -11.35
N TYR A 285 -0.92 -15.98 -11.04
CA TYR A 285 -0.61 -14.67 -10.42
C TYR A 285 -0.15 -14.79 -8.96
N ALA A 286 -0.64 -15.80 -8.23
CA ALA A 286 -0.15 -16.08 -6.88
C ALA A 286 1.30 -16.60 -6.87
N SER A 287 1.79 -17.22 -7.95
CA SER A 287 3.13 -17.81 -8.07
C SER A 287 4.14 -16.99 -8.88
N LEU A 288 3.68 -16.09 -9.77
CA LEU A 288 4.52 -15.14 -10.51
C LEU A 288 5.29 -14.19 -9.57
N GLN A 289 4.80 -13.97 -8.35
CA GLN A 289 5.54 -13.22 -7.31
C GLN A 289 6.77 -13.98 -6.80
N THR A 290 6.75 -15.31 -6.81
CA THR A 290 7.91 -16.13 -6.42
C THR A 290 8.95 -16.18 -7.54
N ALA A 291 8.50 -16.08 -8.81
CA ALA A 291 9.38 -16.09 -10.00
C ALA A 291 10.05 -14.73 -10.26
N ALA A 292 9.34 -13.62 -10.04
CA ALA A 292 9.94 -12.28 -10.13
C ALA A 292 11.07 -12.06 -9.10
N LEU A 293 10.97 -12.72 -7.92
CA LEU A 293 12.03 -12.76 -6.91
C LEU A 293 13.24 -13.64 -7.29
N SER A 294 13.13 -14.49 -8.32
CA SER A 294 14.24 -15.30 -8.84
C SER A 294 14.92 -14.68 -10.07
N GLU A 295 14.18 -13.98 -10.93
CA GLU A 295 14.77 -13.34 -12.12
C GLU A 295 15.63 -12.10 -11.76
N GLU A 296 15.28 -11.36 -10.68
CA GLU A 296 16.14 -10.28 -10.16
C GLU A 296 17.45 -10.81 -9.54
N LYS A 297 17.51 -12.08 -9.14
CA LYS A 297 18.74 -12.72 -8.65
C LYS A 297 19.66 -13.16 -9.79
N GLU A 298 19.14 -13.67 -10.90
CA GLU A 298 19.98 -14.09 -12.04
C GLU A 298 20.55 -12.91 -12.86
N PHE A 299 19.90 -11.74 -12.85
CA PHE A 299 20.45 -10.55 -13.50
C PHE A 299 21.54 -9.84 -12.67
N ALA A 300 21.59 -10.06 -11.35
CA ALA A 300 22.62 -9.50 -10.47
C ALA A 300 23.94 -10.29 -10.52
N ASP A 301 23.89 -11.60 -10.77
CA ASP A 301 25.09 -12.46 -10.83
C ASP A 301 25.81 -12.46 -12.20
N SER A 302 25.25 -11.85 -13.24
CA SER A 302 25.82 -11.85 -14.61
C SER A 302 26.57 -10.58 -15.01
N LYS A 303 26.81 -9.65 -14.08
CA LYS A 303 27.64 -8.43 -14.29
C LYS A 303 28.87 -8.35 -13.39
N GLY A 304 29.27 -9.46 -12.78
CA GLY A 304 30.35 -9.54 -11.81
C GLY A 304 31.52 -10.44 -12.20
N ASP A 305 31.81 -10.61 -13.50
CA ASP A 305 33.07 -11.19 -14.00
C ASP A 305 33.63 -10.34 -15.17
#